data_AF-A0A1M7CKP3-F1
#
_entry.id   AF-A0A1M7CKP3-F1
#
_cell.length_a   1.000
_cell.length_b   1.000
_cell.length_c   1.000
_cell.angle_alpha   90.00
_cell.angle_beta   90.00
_cell.angle_gamma   90.00
#
_symmetry.space_group_name_H-M   'P 1'
#
loop_
_entity.id
_entity.type
_entity.pdbx_description
1 polymer ?
#
loop_
_entity_poly.entity_id
_entity_poly.type
_entity_poly.pdbx_seq_one_letter_code
_entity_poly.pdbx_strand_id
1 'polypeptide(L)'
;MLHSTKSASASETDSRLSLLDIVMQALEVTGRIPTTQPETGFSDAFTADRISDFYVEELNGGWVSTLRFRDIPEGLPDALGSPDIMPYRERRDAFLHGAGILCEIVTGSRELPFTIVGDHLIVAAYGA
;
A
#
# COMPACT_ATOMS: atom_id res chain seq x y z
N MET A 1 42.68 17.90 19.88
CA MET A 1 41.29 17.62 20.24
C MET A 1 40.44 17.75 18.99
N LEU A 2 39.76 16.64 18.68
CA LEU A 2 38.58 16.47 17.82
C LEU A 2 38.69 16.85 16.33
N HIS A 3 38.90 15.80 15.52
CA HIS A 3 38.63 15.75 14.09
C HIS A 3 37.13 15.98 13.82
N SER A 4 36.81 16.99 13.00
CA SER A 4 35.48 17.17 12.43
C SER A 4 35.36 16.28 11.20
N THR A 5 34.82 15.07 11.38
CA THR A 5 34.44 14.22 10.25
C THR A 5 33.09 14.67 9.73
N LYS A 6 33.14 15.36 8.59
CA LYS A 6 32.05 15.57 7.64
C LYS A 6 31.44 14.22 7.28
N SER A 7 30.32 13.85 7.91
CA SER A 7 29.51 12.72 7.46
C SER A 7 28.76 13.12 6.21
N ALA A 8 29.38 12.85 5.06
CA ALA A 8 28.63 12.55 3.85
C ALA A 8 28.06 11.14 4.02
N SER A 9 26.74 11.02 4.09
CA SER A 9 26.04 9.79 3.74
C SER A 9 25.17 10.17 2.54
N ALA A 10 25.73 10.14 1.34
CA ALA A 10 25.70 8.95 0.49
C ALA A 10 24.24 8.51 0.27
N SER A 11 23.71 9.02 -0.84
CA SER A 11 22.60 8.48 -1.61
C SER A 11 22.82 6.99 -1.86
N GLU A 12 22.37 6.14 -0.95
CA GLU A 12 21.95 4.78 -1.28
C GLU A 12 20.48 4.89 -1.64
N THR A 13 20.16 4.85 -2.93
CA THR A 13 18.84 4.43 -3.40
C THR A 13 18.70 2.97 -2.99
N ASP A 14 18.42 2.75 -1.71
CA ASP A 14 18.03 1.48 -1.14
C ASP A 14 16.79 1.05 -1.92
N SER A 15 16.98 0.14 -2.87
CA SER A 15 15.94 -0.32 -3.81
C SER A 15 14.99 -1.26 -3.06
N ARG A 16 14.47 -0.81 -1.92
CA ARG A 16 13.39 -1.45 -1.21
C ARG A 16 12.13 -1.19 -2.01
N LEU A 17 11.48 -2.26 -2.45
CA LEU A 17 10.15 -2.19 -3.05
C LEU A 17 9.22 -1.42 -2.10
N SER A 18 8.44 -0.50 -2.66
CA SER A 18 7.39 0.18 -1.89
C SER A 18 6.32 -0.84 -1.47
N LEU A 19 5.50 -0.51 -0.47
CA LEU A 19 4.38 -1.38 -0.11
C LEU A 19 3.38 -1.51 -1.26
N LEU A 20 3.24 -0.45 -2.07
CA LEU A 20 2.46 -0.49 -3.30
C LEU A 20 3.00 -1.56 -4.25
N ASP A 21 4.29 -1.51 -4.57
CA ASP A 21 4.93 -2.46 -5.48
C ASP A 21 4.80 -3.91 -4.99
N ILE A 22 4.96 -4.14 -3.69
CA ILE A 22 4.84 -5.47 -3.08
C ILE A 22 3.43 -6.04 -3.30
N VAL A 23 2.38 -5.25 -3.03
CA VAL A 23 0.99 -5.73 -3.17
C VAL A 23 0.64 -5.90 -4.65
N MET A 24 1.02 -4.94 -5.51
CA MET A 24 0.75 -5.00 -6.95
C MET A 24 1.44 -6.20 -7.60
N GLN A 25 2.70 -6.46 -7.26
CA GLN A 25 3.43 -7.64 -7.74
C GLN A 25 2.78 -8.95 -7.27
N ALA A 26 2.28 -9.01 -6.03
CA ALA A 26 1.55 -10.18 -5.54
C ALA A 26 0.23 -10.40 -6.30
N LEU A 27 -0.52 -9.33 -6.60
CA LEU A 27 -1.74 -9.41 -7.42
C LEU A 27 -1.44 -9.88 -8.84
N GLU A 28 -0.37 -9.38 -9.45
CA GLU A 28 0.07 -9.77 -10.79
C GLU A 28 0.48 -11.24 -10.85
N VAL A 29 1.36 -11.68 -9.94
CA VAL A 29 1.85 -13.06 -9.89
C VAL A 29 0.73 -14.07 -9.58
N THR A 30 -0.30 -13.65 -8.85
CA THR A 30 -1.49 -14.48 -8.58
C THR A 30 -2.57 -14.40 -9.66
N GLY A 31 -2.33 -13.63 -10.73
CA GLY A 31 -3.27 -13.49 -11.86
C GLY A 31 -4.59 -12.81 -11.47
N ARG A 32 -4.58 -11.96 -10.44
CA ARG A 32 -5.80 -11.34 -9.89
C ARG A 32 -6.15 -9.98 -10.50
N ILE A 33 -5.26 -9.40 -11.32
CA ILE A 33 -5.51 -8.11 -11.96
C ILE A 33 -6.44 -8.31 -13.18
N PRO A 34 -7.67 -7.77 -13.16
CA PRO A 34 -8.59 -7.88 -14.29
C PRO A 34 -8.12 -7.00 -15.47
N THR A 35 -8.59 -7.32 -16.67
CA THR A 35 -8.29 -6.52 -17.88
C THR A 35 -9.04 -5.20 -17.93
N THR A 36 -10.13 -5.07 -17.17
CA THR A 36 -10.97 -3.88 -17.07
C THR A 36 -11.15 -3.49 -15.61
N GLN A 37 -11.23 -2.20 -15.33
CA GLN A 37 -11.49 -1.68 -13.97
C GLN A 37 -12.79 -2.30 -13.42
N PRO A 38 -12.75 -2.98 -12.27
CA PRO A 38 -13.94 -3.52 -11.64
C PRO A 38 -14.82 -2.41 -11.05
N GLU A 39 -16.12 -2.69 -10.94
CA GLU A 39 -17.03 -1.89 -10.12
C GLU A 39 -16.70 -2.10 -8.64
N THR A 40 -16.66 -1.03 -7.85
CA THR A 40 -16.33 -1.07 -6.42
C THR A 40 -17.29 -0.19 -5.62
N GLY A 41 -17.20 -0.22 -4.29
CA GLY A 41 -17.93 0.71 -3.43
C GLY A 41 -17.35 2.13 -3.41
N PHE A 42 -16.24 2.38 -4.09
CA PHE A 42 -15.58 3.68 -4.14
C PHE A 42 -16.11 4.53 -5.30
N SER A 43 -15.90 5.85 -5.22
CA SER A 43 -16.11 6.75 -6.36
C SER A 43 -15.28 6.30 -7.56
N ASP A 44 -15.82 6.47 -8.77
CA ASP A 44 -15.14 6.23 -10.05
C ASP A 44 -13.81 7.01 -10.22
N ALA A 45 -13.51 7.96 -9.34
CA ALA A 45 -12.23 8.65 -9.30
C ALA A 45 -11.08 7.80 -8.73
N PHE A 46 -11.39 6.75 -7.94
CA PHE A 46 -10.41 5.88 -7.29
C PHE A 46 -10.17 4.62 -8.14
N THR A 47 -9.27 4.75 -9.12
CA THR A 47 -8.93 3.68 -10.06
C THR A 47 -7.47 3.25 -9.91
N ALA A 48 -7.17 2.03 -10.35
CA ALA A 48 -5.84 1.43 -10.21
C ALA A 48 -4.71 2.27 -10.86
N ASP A 49 -4.97 2.92 -12.00
CA ASP A 49 -4.01 3.75 -12.74
C ASP A 49 -3.70 5.09 -12.06
N ARG A 50 -4.54 5.50 -11.10
CA ARG A 50 -4.40 6.74 -10.33
C ARG A 50 -3.74 6.53 -8.97
N ILE A 51 -3.48 5.30 -8.55
CA ILE A 51 -2.77 5.03 -7.29
C ILE A 51 -1.31 5.48 -7.47
N SER A 52 -0.86 6.35 -6.58
CA SER A 52 0.48 6.93 -6.63
C SER A 52 1.38 6.45 -5.49
N ASP A 53 0.79 6.08 -4.35
CA ASP A 53 1.56 5.60 -3.20
C ASP A 53 0.70 4.72 -2.28
N PHE A 54 1.37 3.84 -1.53
CA PHE A 54 0.81 3.10 -0.42
C PHE A 54 1.85 3.04 0.71
N TYR A 55 1.52 3.61 1.86
CA TYR A 55 2.38 3.59 3.03
C TYR A 55 1.61 3.38 4.33
N VAL A 56 2.35 3.10 5.39
CA VAL A 56 1.83 2.98 6.76
C VAL A 56 2.68 3.88 7.66
N GLU A 57 2.02 4.77 8.38
CA GLU A 57 2.67 5.75 9.27
C GLU A 57 2.12 5.68 10.69
N GLU A 58 2.90 6.20 11.64
CA GLU A 58 2.49 6.29 13.04
C GLU A 58 1.67 7.57 13.26
N LEU A 59 0.49 7.42 13.87
CA LEU A 59 -0.39 8.53 14.22
C LEU A 59 -0.99 8.30 15.60
N ASN A 60 -0.83 9.27 16.50
CA ASN A 60 -1.39 9.24 17.86
C ASN A 60 -1.04 7.97 18.67
N GLY A 61 0.16 7.42 18.48
CA GLY A 61 0.63 6.21 19.17
C GLY A 61 0.04 4.90 18.64
N GLY A 62 -0.62 4.94 17.48
CA GLY A 62 -0.98 3.77 16.69
C GLY A 62 -0.56 3.94 15.24
N TRP A 63 -1.09 3.11 14.36
CA TRP A 63 -0.68 3.00 12.96
C TRP A 63 -1.86 3.20 12.03
N VAL A 64 -1.63 3.96 10.97
CA VAL A 64 -2.60 4.19 9.90
C VAL A 64 -1.99 3.85 8.55
N SER A 65 -2.81 3.30 7.66
CA SER A 65 -2.46 3.08 6.25
C SER A 65 -3.04 4.18 5.37
N THR A 66 -2.27 4.61 4.38
CA THR A 66 -2.70 5.61 3.42
C THR A 66 -2.36 5.16 2.00
N LEU A 67 -3.37 5.19 1.13
CA LEU A 67 -3.29 5.07 -0.31
C LEU A 67 -3.46 6.47 -0.89
N ARG A 68 -2.47 6.94 -1.63
CA ARG A 68 -2.53 8.25 -2.32
C ARG A 68 -2.95 8.05 -3.76
N PHE A 69 -3.67 9.04 -4.27
CA PHE A 69 -4.12 9.09 -5.63
C PHE A 69 -3.67 10.38 -6.31
N ARG A 70 -3.38 10.29 -7.60
CA ARG A 70 -3.14 11.43 -8.49
C ARG A 70 -4.37 11.71 -9.34
N ASP A 71 -4.44 12.91 -9.92
CA ASP A 71 -5.44 13.30 -10.91
C ASP A 71 -6.90 13.14 -10.41
N ILE A 72 -7.12 13.36 -9.11
CA ILE A 72 -8.44 13.31 -8.47
C ILE A 72 -9.21 14.62 -8.75
N PRO A 73 -10.52 14.55 -9.12
CA PRO A 73 -11.37 15.72 -9.29
C PRO A 73 -11.42 16.60 -8.04
N GLU A 74 -11.58 17.92 -8.24
CA GLU A 74 -11.73 18.87 -7.14
C GLU A 74 -12.92 18.50 -6.23
N GLY A 75 -12.71 18.64 -4.92
CA GLY A 75 -13.72 18.35 -3.90
C GLY A 75 -13.73 16.90 -3.41
N LEU A 76 -12.93 16.01 -3.99
CA LEU A 76 -12.69 14.66 -3.46
C LEU A 76 -11.35 14.59 -2.71
N PRO A 77 -11.24 13.72 -1.69
CA PRO A 77 -9.97 13.48 -1.03
C PRO A 77 -8.98 12.78 -1.98
N ASP A 78 -7.71 13.16 -1.90
CA ASP A 78 -6.60 12.57 -2.66
C ASP A 78 -6.02 11.31 -1.99
N ALA A 79 -6.65 10.86 -0.92
CA ALA A 79 -6.20 9.73 -0.12
C ALA A 79 -7.36 8.89 0.40
N LEU A 80 -7.16 7.59 0.46
CA LEU A 80 -7.99 6.62 1.17
C LEU A 80 -7.13 5.86 2.18
N GLY A 81 -7.73 5.34 3.23
CA GLY A 81 -6.93 4.71 4.27
C GLY A 81 -7.76 4.18 5.43
N SER A 82 -7.03 3.74 6.44
CA SER A 82 -7.63 3.40 7.73
C SER A 82 -8.09 4.68 8.46
N PRO A 83 -9.07 4.61 9.37
CA PRO A 83 -9.54 5.78 10.11
C PRO A 83 -8.47 6.42 11.03
N ASP A 84 -8.20 7.71 10.86
CA ASP A 84 -7.27 8.48 11.71
C ASP A 84 -7.72 8.61 13.17
N ILE A 85 -9.04 8.58 13.41
CA ILE A 85 -9.64 8.74 14.74
C ILE A 85 -9.47 7.50 15.62
N MET A 86 -9.18 6.36 15.01
CA MET A 86 -8.96 5.09 15.70
C MET A 86 -7.82 4.33 15.01
N PRO A 87 -6.57 4.79 15.17
CA PRO A 87 -5.41 4.11 14.60
C PRO A 87 -5.29 2.68 15.11
N TYR A 88 -4.72 1.79 14.28
CA TYR A 88 -4.45 0.42 14.66
C TYR A 88 -3.35 0.34 15.71
N ARG A 89 -3.45 -0.60 16.64
CA ARG A 89 -2.39 -0.83 17.62
C ARG A 89 -1.11 -1.36 16.97
N GLU A 90 -1.25 -2.29 16.04
CA GLU A 90 -0.13 -2.97 15.39
C GLU A 90 0.04 -2.47 13.95
N ARG A 91 1.28 -2.19 13.54
CA ARG A 91 1.62 -1.76 12.16
C ARG A 91 1.11 -2.74 11.10
N ARG A 92 1.13 -4.03 11.44
CA ARG A 92 0.64 -5.12 10.59
C ARG A 92 -0.83 -4.97 10.25
N ASP A 93 -1.66 -4.61 11.22
CA ASP A 93 -3.11 -4.50 11.02
C ASP A 93 -3.46 -3.30 10.13
N ALA A 94 -2.74 -2.18 10.30
CA ALA A 94 -2.84 -1.04 9.40
C ALA A 94 -2.43 -1.42 7.97
N PHE A 95 -1.29 -2.10 7.80
CA PHE A 95 -0.86 -2.61 6.49
C PHE A 95 -1.92 -3.50 5.84
N LEU A 96 -2.44 -4.49 6.57
CA LEU A 96 -3.45 -5.41 6.05
C LEU A 96 -4.75 -4.69 5.65
N HIS A 97 -5.15 -3.67 6.43
CA HIS A 97 -6.30 -2.84 6.08
C HIS A 97 -6.09 -2.09 4.77
N GLY A 98 -4.97 -1.36 4.65
CA GLY A 98 -4.62 -0.61 3.44
C GLY A 98 -4.47 -1.51 2.22
N ALA A 99 -3.80 -2.66 2.38
CA ALA A 99 -3.67 -3.66 1.32
C ALA A 99 -5.04 -4.21 0.88
N GLY A 100 -5.99 -4.37 1.81
CA GLY A 100 -7.37 -4.77 1.49
C GLY A 100 -8.10 -3.73 0.65
N ILE A 101 -7.97 -2.43 0.98
CA ILE A 101 -8.54 -1.34 0.16
C ILE A 101 -7.90 -1.33 -1.23
N LEU A 102 -6.57 -1.46 -1.30
CA LEU A 102 -5.84 -1.53 -2.57
C LEU A 102 -6.33 -2.70 -3.43
N CYS A 103 -6.50 -3.89 -2.84
CA CYS A 103 -7.04 -5.05 -3.56
C CYS A 103 -8.47 -4.79 -4.05
N GLU A 104 -9.33 -4.15 -3.25
CA GLU A 104 -10.70 -3.84 -3.66
C GLU A 104 -10.73 -2.90 -4.86
N ILE A 105 -9.89 -1.85 -4.84
CA ILE A 105 -9.78 -0.91 -5.97
C ILE A 105 -9.29 -1.61 -7.23
N VAL A 106 -8.27 -2.46 -7.11
CA VAL A 106 -7.62 -3.08 -8.28
C VAL A 106 -8.41 -4.27 -8.82
N THR A 107 -9.04 -5.07 -7.95
CA THR A 107 -9.62 -6.38 -8.30
C THR A 107 -11.13 -6.50 -8.05
N GLY A 108 -11.74 -5.52 -7.37
CA GLY A 108 -13.12 -5.59 -6.91
C GLY A 108 -13.33 -6.45 -5.66
N SER A 109 -12.24 -6.97 -5.06
CA SER A 109 -12.27 -7.83 -3.88
C SER A 109 -11.24 -7.40 -2.84
N ARG A 110 -11.61 -7.46 -1.56
CA ARG A 110 -10.67 -7.25 -0.42
C ARG A 110 -9.74 -8.44 -0.16
N GLU A 111 -9.85 -9.51 -0.94
CA GLU A 111 -9.04 -10.72 -0.73
C GLU A 111 -7.56 -10.45 -1.03
N LEU A 112 -6.72 -10.62 -0.01
CA LEU A 112 -5.28 -10.40 -0.12
C LEU A 112 -4.60 -11.50 -0.96
N PRO A 113 -3.61 -11.16 -1.82
CA PRO A 113 -2.87 -12.12 -2.64
C PRO A 113 -1.75 -12.85 -1.90
N PHE A 114 -1.70 -12.71 -0.57
CA PHE A 114 -0.68 -13.31 0.28
C PHE A 114 -1.26 -13.70 1.63
N THR A 115 -0.51 -14.53 2.34
CA THR A 115 -0.71 -14.80 3.77
C THR A 115 0.48 -14.28 4.58
N ILE A 116 0.28 -14.09 5.88
CA ILE A 116 1.36 -13.72 6.81
C ILE A 116 1.78 -14.95 7.61
N VAL A 117 3.08 -15.25 7.58
CA VAL A 117 3.70 -16.27 8.44
C VAL A 117 4.88 -15.63 9.16
N GLY A 118 4.78 -15.48 10.49
CA GLY A 118 5.75 -14.71 11.26
C GLY A 118 5.75 -13.24 10.80
N ASP A 119 6.91 -12.75 10.34
CA ASP A 119 7.09 -11.41 9.76
C ASP A 119 7.25 -11.43 8.24
N HIS A 120 6.86 -12.53 7.59
CA HIS A 120 6.99 -12.71 6.14
C HIS A 120 5.63 -12.69 5.46
N LEU A 121 5.57 -12.00 4.32
CA LEU A 121 4.50 -12.15 3.33
C LEU A 121 4.82 -13.34 2.44
N ILE A 122 3.89 -14.30 2.36
CA ILE A 122 4.03 -15.49 1.52
C ILE A 122 2.99 -15.40 0.40
N VAL A 123 3.48 -15.29 -0.83
CA VAL A 123 2.68 -15.37 -2.06
C VAL A 123 2.80 -16.79 -2.60
N ALA A 124 1.69 -17.47 -2.81
CA ALA A 124 1.65 -18.77 -3.45
C ALA A 124 0.95 -18.64 -4.80
N ALA A 125 1.67 -18.95 -5.88
CA ALA A 125 1.13 -18.98 -7.22
C ALA A 125 1.66 -20.22 -7.95
N TYR A 126 0.81 -20.85 -8.75
CA TYR A 126 1.25 -21.87 -9.70
C TYR A 126 1.74 -21.14 -10.96
N GLY A 127 2.99 -21.35 -11.33
CA GLY A 127 3.53 -20.79 -12.57
C GLY A 127 2.79 -21.37 -13.77
N ALA A 128 2.35 -20.48 -14.67
CA ALA A 128 1.92 -20.83 -16.02
C ALA A 128 3.13 -21.03 -16.94
#